data_AF-A0A139NE52-F1
#
_entry.id   AF-A0A139NE52-F1
#
_cell.length_a   1.000
_cell.length_b   1.000
_cell.length_c   1.000
_cell.angle_alpha   90.00
_cell.angle_beta   90.00
_cell.angle_gamma   90.00
#
_symmetry.space_group_name_H-M   'P 1'
#
loop_
_entity.id
_entity.type
_entity.pdbx_description
1 polymer ?
#
loop_
_entity_poly.entity_id
_entity_poly.type
_entity_poly.pdbx_seq_one_letter_code
_entity_poly.pdbx_strand_id
1 'polypeptide(L)'
;MKGFNTNFAATLATQKVAGQETTTVQLASDDVDAKATLVAYLKDAGLKVIDAGNLKRARELEAMGFLQITLAVREEISWMGGFAVLN
;
A
#
# COMPACT_ATOMS: atom_id res chain seq x y z
N MET A 1 -1.77 -5.96 12.94
CA MET A 1 -2.15 -5.46 11.60
C MET A 1 -0.94 -4.84 10.93
N LYS A 2 -0.82 -4.97 9.60
CA LYS A 2 0.22 -4.38 8.74
C LYS A 2 -0.45 -3.69 7.56
N GLY A 3 0.07 -2.52 7.16
CA GLY A 3 -0.41 -1.75 6.02
C GLY A 3 0.55 -0.59 5.70
N PHE A 4 0.25 0.12 4.60
CA PHE A 4 0.92 1.36 4.12
C PHE A 4 2.40 1.25 3.75
N ASN A 5 3.13 0.23 4.22
CA ASN A 5 4.57 0.10 3.98
C ASN A 5 4.93 -0.11 2.50
N THR A 6 3.96 -0.44 1.65
CA THR A 6 4.09 -0.56 0.20
C THR A 6 3.63 0.70 -0.55
N ASN A 7 3.27 1.77 0.16
CA ASN A 7 2.86 3.06 -0.43
C ASN A 7 3.85 4.16 -0.01
N PHE A 8 4.41 4.91 -0.96
CA PHE A 8 5.16 6.11 -0.61
C PHE A 8 4.24 7.21 -0.09
N ALA A 9 4.76 8.06 0.80
CA ALA A 9 4.00 9.15 1.42
C ALA A 9 3.34 10.06 0.37
N ALA A 10 4.05 10.37 -0.72
CA ALA A 10 3.50 11.16 -1.82
C ALA A 10 2.25 10.51 -2.44
N THR A 11 2.27 9.19 -2.65
CA THR A 11 1.13 8.46 -3.24
C THR A 11 -0.09 8.41 -2.32
N LEU A 12 0.12 8.45 -1.00
CA LEU A 12 -0.98 8.56 -0.03
C LEU A 12 -1.58 9.97 -0.03
N ALA A 13 -0.73 10.99 -0.07
CA ALA A 13 -1.16 12.39 -0.09
C ALA A 13 -1.91 12.76 -1.38
N THR A 14 -1.46 12.26 -2.54
CA THR A 14 -2.09 12.52 -3.84
C THR A 14 -3.18 11.51 -4.20
N GLN A 15 -3.29 10.41 -3.43
CA GLN A 15 -4.11 9.23 -3.76
C GLN A 15 -3.77 8.62 -5.13
N LYS A 16 -2.59 8.94 -5.70
CA LYS A 16 -2.16 8.51 -7.02
C LYS A 16 -0.73 7.99 -7.03
N VAL A 17 -0.51 6.87 -7.71
CA VAL A 17 0.81 6.37 -8.09
C VAL A 17 1.18 6.97 -9.45
N ALA A 18 2.28 7.73 -9.48
CA ALA A 18 2.78 8.43 -10.66
C ALA A 18 1.75 9.36 -11.33
N GLY A 19 0.74 9.84 -10.58
CA GLY A 19 -0.35 10.65 -11.13
C GLY A 19 -1.34 9.91 -12.03
N GLN A 20 -1.21 8.58 -12.16
CA GLN A 20 -1.99 7.77 -13.09
C GLN A 20 -2.97 6.88 -12.31
N GLU A 21 -2.42 5.91 -11.58
CA GLU A 21 -3.20 4.85 -10.94
C GLU A 21 -3.63 5.24 -9.53
N THR A 22 -4.83 4.82 -9.11
CA THR A 22 -5.30 5.07 -7.74
C THR A 22 -4.48 4.27 -6.73
N THR A 23 -3.97 4.95 -5.71
CA THR A 23 -3.16 4.32 -4.65
C THR A 23 -3.95 3.22 -3.95
N THR A 24 -3.33 2.04 -3.83
CA THR A 24 -3.93 0.86 -3.22
C THR A 24 -3.16 0.46 -1.96
N VAL A 25 -3.83 0.49 -0.81
CA VAL A 25 -3.30 0.01 0.47
C VAL A 25 -3.51 -1.50 0.56
N GLN A 26 -2.42 -2.24 0.73
CA GLN A 26 -2.45 -3.68 0.97
C GLN A 26 -2.43 -3.94 2.48
N LEU A 27 -3.48 -4.55 3.02
CA LEU A 27 -3.66 -4.77 4.46
C LEU A 27 -3.55 -6.24 4.84
N ALA A 28 -2.75 -6.55 5.86
CA ALA A 28 -2.68 -7.88 6.46
C ALA A 28 -3.03 -7.83 7.95
N SER A 29 -3.97 -8.68 8.39
CA SER A 29 -4.41 -8.73 9.79
C SER A 29 -5.07 -10.07 10.10
N ASP A 30 -4.86 -10.57 11.33
CA ASP A 30 -5.60 -11.72 11.88
C ASP A 30 -6.93 -11.28 12.52
N ASP A 31 -7.04 -10.01 12.92
CA ASP A 31 -8.27 -9.42 13.44
C ASP A 31 -9.14 -8.94 12.26
N VAL A 32 -10.30 -9.58 12.12
CA VAL A 32 -11.26 -9.36 11.02
C VAL A 32 -12.00 -8.03 11.20
N ASP A 33 -12.41 -7.70 12.43
CA ASP A 33 -13.23 -6.53 12.71
C ASP A 33 -12.40 -5.24 12.63
N ALA A 34 -11.19 -5.27 13.19
CA ALA A 34 -10.25 -4.16 13.05
C ALA A 34 -9.89 -3.93 11.58
N LYS A 35 -9.68 -5.01 10.80
CA LYS A 35 -9.39 -4.93 9.37
C LYS A 35 -10.57 -4.35 8.58
N ALA A 36 -11.79 -4.80 8.85
CA ALA A 36 -12.99 -4.26 8.20
C ALA A 36 -13.19 -2.77 8.49
N THR A 37 -12.98 -2.35 9.75
CA THR A 37 -13.07 -0.94 10.17
C THR A 37 -12.08 -0.07 9.41
N LEU A 38 -10.82 -0.50 9.30
CA LEU A 38 -9.81 0.27 8.57
C LEU A 38 -10.08 0.29 7.05
N VAL A 39 -10.55 -0.81 6.48
CA VAL A 39 -10.92 -0.88 5.05
C VAL A 39 -12.01 0.15 4.73
N ALA A 40 -13.05 0.27 5.58
CA ALA A 40 -14.12 1.25 5.39
C ALA A 40 -13.56 2.69 5.42
N TYR A 41 -12.79 3.02 6.47
CA TYR A 41 -12.20 4.35 6.62
C TYR A 41 -11.32 4.75 5.42
N LEU A 42 -10.49 3.83 4.92
CA LEU A 42 -9.59 4.13 3.80
C LEU A 42 -10.32 4.28 2.46
N LYS A 43 -11.41 3.54 2.26
CA LYS A 43 -12.28 3.73 1.08
C LYS A 43 -12.97 5.08 1.10
N ASP A 44 -13.48 5.51 2.26
CA ASP A 44 -14.07 6.84 2.45
C ASP A 44 -13.03 7.95 2.23
N ALA A 45 -11.75 7.68 2.57
CA ALA A 45 -10.62 8.55 2.29
C ALA A 45 -10.11 8.47 0.82
N GLY A 46 -10.85 7.86 -0.11
CA GLY A 46 -10.54 7.85 -1.54
C GLY A 46 -9.44 6.90 -1.99
N LEU A 47 -8.97 6.00 -1.12
CA LEU A 47 -7.95 5.00 -1.45
C LEU A 47 -8.59 3.67 -1.86
N LYS A 48 -7.91 2.93 -2.74
CA LYS A 48 -8.21 1.50 -2.94
C LYS A 48 -7.63 0.71 -1.77
N VAL A 49 -8.26 -0.39 -1.39
CA VAL A 49 -7.77 -1.29 -0.34
C VAL A 49 -7.91 -2.73 -0.80
N ILE A 50 -6.86 -3.52 -0.59
CA ILE A 50 -6.85 -4.96 -0.84
C ILE A 50 -6.48 -5.69 0.45
N ASP A 51 -7.23 -6.73 0.77
CA ASP A 51 -6.89 -7.66 1.84
C ASP A 51 -5.78 -8.60 1.35
N ALA A 52 -4.57 -8.40 1.86
CA ALA A 52 -3.41 -9.25 1.61
C ALA A 52 -3.44 -10.55 2.44
N GLY A 53 -4.42 -10.72 3.34
CA GLY A 53 -4.66 -11.92 4.12
C GLY A 53 -4.37 -11.75 5.62
N ASN A 54 -3.88 -12.84 6.23
CA ASN A 54 -3.54 -12.92 7.65
C ASN A 54 -2.24 -12.18 7.97
N LEU A 55 -1.94 -11.93 9.24
CA LEU A 55 -0.78 -11.12 9.64
C LEU A 55 0.56 -11.71 9.19
N LYS A 56 0.63 -13.03 8.95
CA LYS A 56 1.85 -13.67 8.40
C LYS A 56 2.27 -13.10 7.04
N ARG A 57 1.32 -12.55 6.27
CA ARG A 57 1.59 -11.88 4.99
C ARG A 57 2.35 -10.56 5.13
N ALA A 58 2.48 -10.03 6.35
CA ALA A 58 3.32 -8.88 6.64
C ALA A 58 4.77 -9.08 6.19
N ARG A 59 5.30 -10.31 6.23
CA ARG A 59 6.65 -10.63 5.74
C ARG A 59 6.81 -10.31 4.26
N GLU A 60 5.86 -10.73 3.44
CA GLU A 60 5.89 -10.47 2.00
C GLU A 60 5.66 -8.98 1.70
N LEU A 61 4.77 -8.32 2.45
CA LEU A 61 4.58 -6.87 2.35
C LEU A 61 5.87 -6.10 2.69
N GLU A 62 6.62 -6.52 3.72
CA GLU A 62 7.90 -5.91 4.11
C GLU A 62 8.96 -6.07 3.02
N ALA A 63 9.07 -7.26 2.42
CA ALA A 63 9.97 -7.51 1.31
C ALA A 63 9.64 -6.61 0.10
N MET A 64 8.36 -6.46 -0.23
CA MET A 64 7.91 -5.59 -1.32
C MET A 64 8.20 -4.11 -1.03
N GLY A 65 7.91 -3.63 0.18
CA GLY A 65 8.21 -2.26 0.59
C GLY A 65 9.70 -1.96 0.56
N PHE A 66 10.53 -2.90 1.04
CA PHE A 66 11.98 -2.78 0.98
C PHE A 66 12.48 -2.72 -0.47
N LEU A 67 12.03 -3.63 -1.34
CA LEU A 67 12.37 -3.60 -2.77
C LEU A 67 12.01 -2.25 -3.40
N GLN A 68 10.80 -1.74 -3.15
CA GLN A 68 10.35 -0.46 -3.68
C GLN A 68 11.26 0.71 -3.25
N ILE A 69 11.67 0.75 -1.98
CA ILE A 69 12.61 1.76 -1.47
C ILE A 69 13.96 1.64 -2.20
N THR A 70 14.49 0.43 -2.36
CA THR A 70 15.79 0.24 -3.03
C THR A 70 15.77 0.69 -4.49
N LEU A 71 14.66 0.49 -5.21
CA LEU A 71 14.48 0.99 -6.58
C LEU A 71 14.43 2.52 -6.62
N ALA A 72 13.74 3.15 -5.67
CA ALA A 72 13.65 4.61 -5.61
C ALA A 72 14.99 5.27 -5.23
N VAL A 73 15.73 4.68 -4.29
CA VAL A 73 17.08 5.13 -3.92
C VAL A 73 18.06 5.02 -5.09
N ARG A 74 17.87 4.01 -5.95
CA ARG A 74 18.66 3.83 -7.18
C ARG A 74 18.16 4.65 -8.36
N GLU A 75 17.16 5.51 -8.16
CA GLU A 75 16.55 6.37 -9.17
C GLU A 75 15.88 5.61 -10.34
N GLU A 76 15.63 4.31 -10.17
CA GLU A 76 14.93 3.48 -11.18
C GLU A 76 13.42 3.78 -11.21
N ILE A 77 12.88 4.27 -10.09
CA ILE A 77 11.50 4.75 -9.96
C ILE A 77 11.48 6.06 -9.17
N SER A 78 10.47 6.90 -9.43
CA SER A 78 10.24 8.12 -8.65
C SER A 78 9.64 7.82 -7.26
N TRP A 79 9.95 8.65 -6.28
CA TRP A 79 9.26 8.69 -4.97
C TRP A 79 7.77 9.05 -5.05
N MET A 80 7.32 9.60 -6.19
CA MET A 80 5.90 9.80 -6.52
C MET A 80 5.28 8.60 -7.25
N GLY A 81 6.10 7.65 -7.70
CA GLY A 81 5.69 6.40 -8.35
C GLY A 81 5.59 5.26 -7.36
N GLY A 82 6.03 4.07 -7.78
CA GLY A 82 5.94 2.85 -6.99
C GLY A 82 5.23 1.73 -7.74
N PHE A 83 4.86 0.69 -7.01
CA PHE A 83 4.08 -0.44 -7.51
C PHE A 83 2.59 -0.08 -7.47
N ALA A 84 2.00 0.14 -8.64
CA ALA A 84 0.55 0.23 -8.79
C ALA A 84 -0.06 -1.18 -8.81
N VAL A 85 -1.18 -1.37 -8.10
CA VAL A 85 -1.98 -2.60 -8.21
C VAL A 85 -3.13 -2.34 -9.16
N LEU A 86 -3.15 -3.06 -10.28
CA LEU A 86 -4.18 -2.96 -11.30
C LEU A 86 -5.22 -4.07 -11.06
N ASN A 87 -6.48 -3.69 -10.89
CA ASN A 87 -7.61 -4.59 -10.67
C ASN A 87 -8.92 -4.01 -11.20
#